data_AF-A0A2D6A5E1-F1
#
_entry.id   AF-A0A2D6A5E1-F1
#
_cell.length_a   1.000
_cell.length_b   1.000
_cell.length_c   1.000
_cell.angle_alpha   90.00
_cell.angle_beta   90.00
_cell.angle_gamma   90.00
#
_symmetry.space_group_name_H-M   'P 1'
#
loop_
_entity.id
_entity.type
_entity.pdbx_description
1 polymer ?
#
loop_
_entity_poly.entity_id
_entity_poly.type
_entity_poly.pdbx_seq_one_letter_code
_entity_poly.pdbx_strand_id
1 'polypeptide(L)'
;MASPAQAADVAKPDADGQWAVGVGRAGGFCRDGRGAGRDACADRIAKRECDHLTAAPAGSGALNTTRARMEPRQAMMHLTPISGVDPVGDPRLSTALQLAEACDYEVDHSHQVTRLALCLFDQLRETSGYGDEDRFTLNAAALLHDIGWIEGRRAHHKTAMRLILESPVLDFDSSMRLIVGLIARYHRKALPDAARHQRLASLDDADQGTVRLLAGILRTADGLDGSHRNVVNALRVDADKAQVRITCGVTGDGTWEQERAESKGDLLAATLNRRLTVQCMPG
;
A
#
# COMPACT_ATOMS: atom_id res chain seq x y z
N MET A 1 46.33 16.15 -39.02
CA MET A 1 45.40 15.03 -39.26
C MET A 1 44.96 14.51 -37.90
N ALA A 2 43.67 14.59 -37.57
CA ALA A 2 43.13 14.10 -36.29
C ALA A 2 42.35 12.81 -36.53
N SER A 3 42.53 11.82 -35.64
CA SER A 3 41.87 10.52 -35.74
C SER A 3 40.44 10.59 -35.18
N PRO A 4 39.44 9.92 -35.78
CA PRO A 4 38.08 9.91 -35.25
C PRO A 4 37.97 8.98 -34.03
N ALA A 5 37.41 9.50 -32.93
CA ALA A 5 37.05 8.69 -31.78
C ALA A 5 35.84 7.81 -32.10
N GLN A 6 35.94 6.50 -31.82
CA GLN A 6 34.82 5.57 -31.95
C GLN A 6 33.78 5.86 -30.87
N ALA A 7 32.51 6.02 -31.27
CA ALA A 7 31.40 6.07 -30.32
C ALA A 7 31.20 4.68 -29.70
N ALA A 8 31.25 4.59 -28.36
CA ALA A 8 30.89 3.38 -27.64
C ALA A 8 29.36 3.25 -27.56
N ASP A 9 28.81 2.13 -28.01
CA ASP A 9 27.39 1.82 -27.88
C ASP A 9 26.99 1.77 -26.40
N VAL A 10 26.13 2.71 -25.99
CA VAL A 10 25.51 2.69 -24.67
C VAL A 10 24.37 1.67 -24.71
N ALA A 11 24.59 0.51 -24.08
CA ALA A 11 23.57 -0.52 -23.93
C ALA A 11 22.29 0.06 -23.30
N LYS A 12 21.12 -0.34 -23.83
CA LYS A 12 19.81 0.00 -23.28
C LYS A 12 19.30 -1.14 -22.40
N PRO A 13 18.57 -0.84 -21.29
CA PRO A 13 17.90 -1.86 -20.50
C PRO A 13 16.72 -2.47 -21.25
N ASP A 14 16.24 -3.61 -20.77
CA ASP A 14 15.03 -4.26 -21.28
C ASP A 14 13.74 -3.51 -20.89
N ALA A 15 12.59 -4.04 -21.34
CA ALA A 15 11.27 -3.46 -21.09
C ALA A 15 10.87 -3.41 -19.60
N ASP A 16 11.50 -4.22 -18.74
CA ASP A 16 11.29 -4.21 -17.29
C ASP A 16 12.29 -3.33 -16.52
N GLY A 17 13.31 -2.81 -17.21
CA GLY A 17 14.37 -1.96 -16.66
C GLY A 17 15.54 -2.74 -16.04
N GLN A 18 15.71 -4.01 -16.40
CA GLN A 18 16.87 -4.80 -16.00
C GLN A 18 18.07 -4.49 -16.90
N TRP A 19 19.26 -4.55 -16.30
CA TRP A 19 20.54 -4.37 -16.96
C TRP A 19 21.29 -5.69 -16.87
N ALA A 20 21.90 -6.14 -17.97
CA ALA A 20 22.74 -7.33 -17.96
C ALA A 20 23.88 -7.15 -16.95
N VAL A 21 23.97 -8.04 -15.95
CA VAL A 21 24.96 -7.98 -14.87
C VAL A 21 26.34 -8.39 -15.37
N GLY A 22 27.07 -7.42 -15.94
CA GLY A 22 28.49 -7.54 -16.24
C GLY A 22 29.33 -7.53 -14.96
N VAL A 23 30.15 -8.57 -14.76
CA VAL A 23 31.01 -8.72 -13.57
C VAL A 23 32.29 -7.89 -13.76
N GLY A 24 32.36 -6.70 -13.14
CA GLY A 24 33.52 -5.78 -13.22
C GLY A 24 33.94 -5.24 -11.85
N ARG A 25 35.24 -5.09 -11.59
CA ARG A 25 35.81 -4.85 -10.25
C ARG A 25 36.22 -3.39 -9.97
N ALA A 26 36.03 -3.01 -8.70
CA ALA A 26 36.87 -2.16 -7.84
C ALA A 26 36.90 -0.62 -7.98
N GLY A 27 36.98 0.05 -6.81
CA GLY A 27 37.16 1.50 -6.58
C GLY A 27 36.01 2.13 -5.77
N GLY A 28 35.82 1.81 -4.48
CA GLY A 28 36.36 2.58 -3.33
C GLY A 28 35.53 3.87 -3.10
N PHE A 29 34.82 4.14 -2.00
CA PHE A 29 34.99 3.89 -0.56
C PHE A 29 33.59 4.10 0.11
N CYS A 30 33.14 3.53 1.24
CA CYS A 30 33.65 2.54 2.22
C CYS A 30 32.44 1.77 2.83
N ARG A 31 32.60 0.56 3.39
CA ARG A 31 32.46 0.20 4.84
C ARG A 31 31.33 0.89 5.62
N ASP A 32 30.36 0.20 6.24
CA ASP A 32 30.15 -1.25 6.42
C ASP A 32 28.65 -1.62 6.33
N GLY A 33 28.36 -2.84 5.88
CA GLY A 33 27.00 -3.35 5.70
C GLY A 33 26.98 -4.60 4.81
N ARG A 34 27.26 -5.77 5.40
CA ARG A 34 27.41 -7.03 4.65
C ARG A 34 26.10 -7.41 3.94
N GLY A 35 26.18 -7.77 2.67
CA GLY A 35 25.05 -8.28 1.91
C GLY A 35 24.56 -9.62 2.46
N ALA A 36 23.30 -9.65 2.87
CA ALA A 36 22.53 -10.85 3.25
C ALA A 36 21.12 -10.76 2.63
N GLY A 37 21.04 -10.34 1.37
CA GLY A 37 19.82 -9.78 0.77
C GLY A 37 18.97 -10.72 -0.08
N ARG A 38 19.12 -12.05 0.03
CA ARG A 38 18.23 -13.03 -0.64
C ARG A 38 17.89 -14.21 0.26
N ASP A 39 18.91 -14.85 0.81
CA ASP A 39 18.73 -16.10 1.56
C ASP A 39 18.23 -15.85 3.01
N ALA A 40 18.59 -14.71 3.60
CA ALA A 40 18.30 -14.41 5.01
C ALA A 40 16.82 -14.12 5.35
N CYS A 41 15.94 -13.94 4.34
CA CYS A 41 14.49 -13.90 4.58
C CYS A 41 13.92 -15.33 4.64
N ALA A 42 14.26 -16.17 3.66
CA ALA A 42 13.90 -17.58 3.63
C ALA A 42 14.39 -18.35 4.88
N ASP A 43 15.63 -18.08 5.33
CA ASP A 43 16.22 -18.67 6.54
C ASP A 43 15.58 -18.20 7.87
N ARG A 44 14.88 -17.06 7.85
CA ARG A 44 14.12 -16.51 9.00
C ARG A 44 12.69 -17.06 9.05
N ILE A 45 12.07 -17.22 7.88
CA ILE A 45 10.75 -17.83 7.69
C ILE A 45 10.69 -19.24 8.32
N ALA A 46 11.74 -20.05 8.16
CA ALA A 46 11.74 -21.46 8.55
C ALA A 46 11.82 -21.78 10.07
N LYS A 47 11.63 -20.80 10.97
CA LYS A 47 12.05 -20.93 12.39
C LYS A 47 11.06 -20.47 13.48
N ARG A 48 9.78 -20.17 13.17
CA ARG A 48 8.82 -19.63 14.16
C ARG A 48 7.41 -20.22 14.05
N GLU A 49 7.15 -21.25 14.85
CA GLU A 49 5.85 -21.69 15.37
C GLU A 49 6.01 -21.70 16.91
N CYS A 50 5.03 -21.51 17.80
CA CYS A 50 3.58 -21.32 17.72
C CYS A 50 3.12 -20.53 18.97
N ASP A 51 1.88 -20.00 19.00
CA ASP A 51 0.93 -20.06 20.15
C ASP A 51 -0.29 -19.13 19.96
N HIS A 52 -1.48 -19.62 20.30
CA HIS A 52 -2.79 -18.99 20.02
C HIS A 52 -3.46 -18.34 21.24
N LEU A 53 -4.32 -17.32 21.00
CA LEU A 53 -5.41 -16.92 21.91
C LEU A 53 -6.68 -16.44 21.15
N THR A 54 -7.81 -16.42 21.84
CA THR A 54 -9.20 -16.52 21.30
C THR A 54 -10.03 -15.21 21.31
N ALA A 55 -11.21 -15.21 20.65
CA ALA A 55 -11.93 -14.03 20.15
C ALA A 55 -13.34 -13.72 20.77
N ALA A 56 -14.03 -12.73 20.16
CA ALA A 56 -15.49 -12.40 20.18
C ALA A 56 -15.99 -11.21 21.06
N PRO A 57 -17.15 -10.56 20.76
CA PRO A 57 -17.75 -10.21 19.46
C PRO A 57 -18.31 -8.74 19.39
N ALA A 58 -19.01 -8.40 18.28
CA ALA A 58 -19.37 -7.04 17.83
C ALA A 58 -20.76 -6.49 18.21
N GLY A 59 -21.04 -5.23 17.84
CA GLY A 59 -22.36 -4.57 17.88
C GLY A 59 -22.54 -3.54 16.75
N SER A 60 -23.73 -3.46 16.16
CA SER A 60 -24.02 -2.72 14.91
C SER A 60 -25.03 -1.58 15.10
N GLY A 61 -25.00 -0.57 14.22
CA GLY A 61 -26.00 0.51 14.17
C GLY A 61 -25.79 1.48 13.01
N ALA A 62 -26.54 1.32 11.92
CA ALA A 62 -26.53 2.22 10.76
C ALA A 62 -27.66 3.26 10.84
N LEU A 63 -27.41 4.51 10.42
CA LEU A 63 -28.48 5.44 10.03
C LEU A 63 -28.08 6.37 8.87
N ASN A 64 -29.08 6.57 8.01
CA ASN A 64 -29.16 7.40 6.82
C ASN A 64 -29.02 8.92 7.11
N THR A 65 -28.48 9.74 6.18
CA THR A 65 -29.20 10.90 5.57
C THR A 65 -28.35 11.82 4.68
N THR A 66 -29.07 12.44 3.74
CA THR A 66 -28.74 13.59 2.89
C THR A 66 -27.92 14.69 3.56
N ARG A 67 -26.83 15.16 2.93
CA ARG A 67 -25.97 16.21 3.50
C ARG A 67 -26.05 17.56 2.79
N ALA A 68 -26.47 18.59 3.53
CA ALA A 68 -26.15 19.98 3.21
C ALA A 68 -24.66 20.26 3.53
N ARG A 69 -24.08 21.32 2.96
CA ARG A 69 -22.70 21.71 3.30
C ARG A 69 -22.61 22.09 4.79
N MET A 70 -21.69 21.44 5.51
CA MET A 70 -21.52 21.56 6.96
C MET A 70 -20.36 22.50 7.29
N GLU A 71 -20.49 23.26 8.38
CA GLU A 71 -19.45 24.17 8.86
C GLU A 71 -18.23 23.42 9.46
N PRO A 72 -17.01 23.99 9.45
CA PRO A 72 -15.79 23.27 9.85
C PRO A 72 -15.84 22.64 11.25
N ARG A 73 -16.45 23.34 12.23
CA ARG A 73 -16.63 22.80 13.60
C ARG A 73 -17.63 21.64 13.68
N GLN A 74 -18.60 21.56 12.77
CA GLN A 74 -19.55 20.45 12.70
C GLN A 74 -18.95 19.23 12.01
N ALA A 75 -17.95 19.41 11.13
CA ALA A 75 -17.24 18.30 10.51
C ALA A 75 -16.44 17.45 11.53
N MET A 76 -15.90 18.07 12.60
CA MET A 76 -15.17 17.37 13.67
C MET A 76 -16.05 16.37 14.44
N MET A 77 -17.34 16.66 14.64
CA MET A 77 -18.26 15.79 15.40
C MET A 77 -18.64 14.49 14.67
N HIS A 78 -18.20 14.31 13.43
CA HIS A 78 -18.54 13.16 12.58
C HIS A 78 -17.29 12.48 11.96
N LEU A 79 -16.11 12.72 12.51
CA LEU A 79 -14.91 11.96 12.17
C LEU A 79 -14.99 10.58 12.81
N THR A 80 -14.79 9.52 12.03
CA THR A 80 -14.66 8.17 12.57
C THR A 80 -13.28 8.06 13.23
N PRO A 81 -13.19 7.79 14.55
CA PRO A 81 -11.92 7.51 15.18
C PRO A 81 -11.27 6.33 14.47
N ILE A 82 -9.96 6.40 14.21
CA ILE A 82 -9.23 5.24 13.72
C ILE A 82 -9.05 4.32 14.92
N SER A 83 -10.02 3.44 15.16
CA SER A 83 -9.88 2.32 16.11
C SER A 83 -8.73 1.39 15.68
N GLY A 84 -8.36 0.42 16.52
CA GLY A 84 -7.35 -0.57 16.15
C GLY A 84 -7.73 -1.30 14.85
N VAL A 85 -6.75 -1.79 14.09
CA VAL A 85 -7.04 -2.91 13.18
C VAL A 85 -7.60 -4.01 14.07
N ASP A 86 -8.79 -4.56 13.77
CA ASP A 86 -9.23 -5.78 14.44
C ASP A 86 -8.22 -6.89 14.12
N PRO A 87 -7.35 -7.29 15.07
CA PRO A 87 -6.40 -8.34 14.82
C PRO A 87 -7.15 -9.65 15.01
N VAL A 88 -6.86 -10.66 14.17
CA VAL A 88 -7.41 -12.02 14.34
C VAL A 88 -8.92 -12.14 14.09
N GLY A 89 -9.38 -11.63 12.94
CA GLY A 89 -10.63 -12.10 12.30
C GLY A 89 -10.39 -13.27 11.35
N ASP A 90 -9.42 -13.13 10.44
CA ASP A 90 -9.08 -14.09 9.40
C ASP A 90 -7.69 -14.73 9.68
N PRO A 91 -7.57 -16.07 9.78
CA PRO A 91 -6.29 -16.73 10.05
C PRO A 91 -5.24 -16.49 8.95
N ARG A 92 -5.65 -16.26 7.69
CA ARG A 92 -4.73 -15.98 6.57
C ARG A 92 -3.89 -14.73 6.83
N LEU A 93 -4.41 -13.74 7.57
CA LEU A 93 -3.67 -12.53 7.92
C LEU A 93 -2.47 -12.80 8.83
N SER A 94 -2.50 -13.88 9.63
CA SER A 94 -1.34 -14.28 10.45
C SER A 94 -0.13 -14.64 9.59
N THR A 95 -0.35 -15.24 8.42
CA THR A 95 0.73 -15.56 7.47
C THR A 95 1.31 -14.33 6.79
N ALA A 96 0.49 -13.30 6.55
CA ALA A 96 0.94 -11.99 6.09
C ALA A 96 1.84 -11.32 7.14
N LEU A 97 1.43 -11.37 8.42
CA LEU A 97 2.25 -10.84 9.52
C LEU A 97 3.60 -11.58 9.65
N GLN A 98 3.61 -12.92 9.55
CA GLN A 98 4.85 -13.71 9.55
C GLN A 98 5.80 -13.31 8.39
N LEU A 99 5.27 -13.07 7.19
CA LEU A 99 6.09 -12.56 6.07
C LEU A 99 6.62 -11.15 6.35
N ALA A 100 5.79 -10.26 6.89
CA ALA A 100 6.20 -8.90 7.25
C ALA A 100 7.34 -8.92 8.28
N GLU A 101 7.21 -9.72 9.34
CA GLU A 101 8.23 -9.93 10.38
C GLU A 101 9.54 -10.51 9.82
N ALA A 102 9.45 -11.52 8.94
CA ALA A 102 10.64 -12.09 8.29
C ALA A 102 11.38 -11.07 7.39
N CYS A 103 10.63 -10.10 6.84
CA CYS A 103 11.13 -8.99 6.05
C CYS A 103 11.60 -7.77 6.86
N ASP A 104 11.55 -7.80 8.20
CA ASP A 104 11.99 -6.68 9.07
C ASP A 104 11.23 -5.37 8.75
N TYR A 105 9.92 -5.48 8.57
CA TYR A 105 9.03 -4.38 8.19
C TYR A 105 8.94 -3.26 9.24
N GLU A 106 8.67 -2.03 8.76
CA GLU A 106 8.44 -0.88 9.63
C GLU A 106 7.04 -0.98 10.27
N VAL A 107 7.01 -1.49 11.51
CA VAL A 107 5.77 -1.83 12.23
C VAL A 107 4.79 -0.66 12.31
N ASP A 108 5.21 0.46 12.93
CA ASP A 108 4.32 1.59 13.21
C ASP A 108 3.69 2.16 11.93
N HIS A 109 4.50 2.41 10.91
CA HIS A 109 4.05 2.89 9.61
C HIS A 109 3.11 1.90 8.91
N SER A 110 3.49 0.62 8.83
CA SER A 110 2.70 -0.38 8.09
C SER A 110 1.33 -0.62 8.75
N HIS A 111 1.27 -0.65 10.08
CA HIS A 111 0.00 -0.76 10.82
C HIS A 111 -0.83 0.52 10.71
N GLN A 112 -0.23 1.70 10.75
CA GLN A 112 -0.95 2.96 10.56
C GLN A 112 -1.54 3.06 9.14
N VAL A 113 -0.75 2.79 8.10
CA VAL A 113 -1.21 2.77 6.70
C VAL A 113 -2.32 1.74 6.51
N THR A 114 -2.22 0.56 7.14
CA THR A 114 -3.28 -0.46 7.12
C THR A 114 -4.58 0.06 7.74
N ARG A 115 -4.52 0.71 8.90
CA ARG A 115 -5.72 1.30 9.55
C ARG A 115 -6.36 2.39 8.71
N LEU A 116 -5.55 3.28 8.15
CA LEU A 116 -5.99 4.35 7.24
C LEU A 116 -6.65 3.75 5.98
N ALA A 117 -6.02 2.76 5.35
CA ALA A 117 -6.53 2.10 4.15
C ALA A 117 -7.88 1.41 4.38
N LEU A 118 -8.02 0.66 5.48
CA LEU A 118 -9.28 -0.01 5.84
C LEU A 118 -10.38 1.00 6.18
N CYS A 119 -10.07 2.07 6.91
CA CYS A 119 -11.04 3.13 7.22
C CYS A 119 -11.53 3.88 5.97
N LEU A 120 -10.65 4.09 4.99
CA LEU A 120 -11.03 4.62 3.67
C LEU A 120 -11.89 3.63 2.87
N PHE A 121 -11.51 2.35 2.85
CA PHE A 121 -12.27 1.29 2.16
C PHE A 121 -13.67 1.13 2.73
N ASP A 122 -13.82 1.05 4.06
CA ASP A 122 -15.11 0.85 4.72
C ASP A 122 -16.09 2.01 4.47
N GLN A 123 -15.59 3.23 4.27
CA GLN A 123 -16.40 4.39 3.90
C GLN A 123 -16.65 4.55 2.38
N LEU A 124 -15.84 3.91 1.54
CA LEU A 124 -16.01 3.91 0.08
C LEU A 124 -16.85 2.73 -0.43
N ARG A 125 -16.82 1.57 0.25
CA ARG A 125 -17.48 0.32 -0.17
C ARG A 125 -18.99 0.43 -0.27
N GLU A 126 -19.61 1.28 0.56
CA GLU A 126 -21.05 1.60 0.51
C GLU A 126 -21.53 2.08 -0.88
N THR A 127 -20.62 2.62 -1.69
CA THR A 127 -20.94 3.16 -3.02
C THR A 127 -20.44 2.30 -4.19
N SER A 128 -19.73 1.20 -3.90
CA SER A 128 -18.88 0.53 -4.88
C SER A 128 -18.96 -1.00 -4.93
N GLY A 129 -19.63 -1.65 -3.96
CA GLY A 129 -20.04 -3.06 -4.06
C GLY A 129 -18.97 -4.10 -3.72
N TYR A 130 -17.80 -3.67 -3.23
CA TYR A 130 -16.71 -4.54 -2.79
C TYR A 130 -17.02 -5.20 -1.44
N GLY A 131 -16.60 -6.46 -1.29
CA GLY A 131 -16.94 -7.33 -0.16
C GLY A 131 -15.85 -7.42 0.91
N ASP A 132 -16.02 -8.38 1.82
CA ASP A 132 -15.05 -8.61 2.90
C ASP A 132 -13.75 -9.27 2.39
N GLU A 133 -13.78 -9.97 1.25
CA GLU A 133 -12.58 -10.54 0.61
C GLU A 133 -11.69 -9.45 -0.01
N ASP A 134 -12.28 -8.39 -0.57
CA ASP A 134 -11.56 -7.20 -1.02
C ASP A 134 -10.95 -6.43 0.16
N ARG A 135 -11.69 -6.35 1.27
CA ARG A 135 -11.23 -5.77 2.53
C ARG A 135 -10.04 -6.53 3.09
N PHE A 136 -10.10 -7.87 3.08
CA PHE A 136 -8.98 -8.74 3.45
C PHE A 136 -7.78 -8.54 2.53
N THR A 137 -8.01 -8.52 1.21
CA THR A 137 -6.98 -8.30 0.18
C THR A 137 -6.26 -6.97 0.39
N LEU A 138 -7.00 -5.90 0.69
CA LEU A 138 -6.42 -4.60 1.04
C LEU A 138 -5.63 -4.64 2.36
N ASN A 139 -6.14 -5.33 3.39
CA ASN A 139 -5.45 -5.49 4.68
C ASN A 139 -4.07 -6.14 4.49
N ALA A 140 -4.04 -7.30 3.82
CA ALA A 140 -2.81 -8.02 3.50
C ALA A 140 -1.86 -7.17 2.64
N ALA A 141 -2.36 -6.48 1.60
CA ALA A 141 -1.53 -5.66 0.74
C ALA A 141 -0.98 -4.41 1.45
N ALA A 142 -1.72 -3.81 2.38
CA ALA A 142 -1.29 -2.66 3.16
C ALA A 142 -0.24 -3.05 4.21
N LEU A 143 -0.41 -4.18 4.90
CA LEU A 143 0.59 -4.72 5.81
C LEU A 143 1.91 -5.06 5.10
N LEU A 144 1.82 -5.52 3.85
CA LEU A 144 2.96 -6.01 3.06
C LEU A 144 3.55 -4.98 2.08
N HIS A 145 3.03 -3.75 2.00
CA HIS A 145 3.33 -2.84 0.89
C HIS A 145 4.82 -2.49 0.76
N ASP A 146 5.51 -2.33 1.90
CA ASP A 146 6.88 -1.83 1.98
C ASP A 146 7.92 -2.87 2.44
N ILE A 147 7.55 -4.16 2.56
CA ILE A 147 8.48 -5.26 2.91
C ILE A 147 9.70 -5.36 1.97
N GLY A 148 9.59 -4.80 0.76
CA GLY A 148 10.69 -4.75 -0.21
C GLY A 148 11.87 -3.87 0.20
N TRP A 149 11.76 -3.07 1.28
CA TRP A 149 12.89 -2.30 1.83
C TRP A 149 14.03 -3.18 2.36
N ILE A 150 13.79 -4.47 2.67
CA ILE A 150 14.84 -5.42 3.07
C ILE A 150 15.96 -5.58 2.01
N GLU A 151 15.66 -5.33 0.72
CA GLU A 151 16.64 -5.31 -0.37
C GLU A 151 17.04 -3.87 -0.79
N GLY A 152 16.61 -2.88 -0.01
CA GLY A 152 16.93 -1.48 -0.16
C GLY A 152 15.95 -0.66 -1.00
N ARG A 153 16.17 0.66 -1.00
CA ARG A 153 15.25 1.68 -1.55
C ARG A 153 14.91 1.54 -3.04
N ARG A 154 15.80 0.96 -3.84
CA ARG A 154 15.69 0.95 -5.30
C ARG A 154 14.63 -0.06 -5.73
N ALA A 155 13.48 0.47 -6.15
CA ALA A 155 12.35 -0.32 -6.64
C ALA A 155 11.75 -1.30 -5.61
N HIS A 156 11.77 -0.97 -4.30
CA HIS A 156 11.17 -1.79 -3.24
C HIS A 156 9.74 -2.25 -3.53
N HIS A 157 8.94 -1.49 -4.28
CA HIS A 157 7.57 -1.85 -4.65
C HIS A 157 7.52 -3.04 -5.64
N LYS A 158 8.52 -3.16 -6.54
CA LYS A 158 8.70 -4.36 -7.36
C LYS A 158 9.20 -5.53 -6.49
N THR A 159 10.06 -5.27 -5.51
CA THR A 159 10.58 -6.27 -4.56
C THR A 159 9.47 -6.82 -3.65
N ALA A 160 8.61 -5.97 -3.09
CA ALA A 160 7.48 -6.35 -2.24
C ALA A 160 6.55 -7.31 -2.99
N MET A 161 6.13 -6.95 -4.21
CA MET A 161 5.37 -7.85 -5.10
C MET A 161 6.08 -9.19 -5.29
N ARG A 162 7.40 -9.19 -5.54
CA ARG A 162 8.16 -10.43 -5.74
C ARG A 162 8.16 -11.30 -4.47
N LEU A 163 8.45 -10.71 -3.31
CA LEU A 163 8.45 -11.40 -2.02
C LEU A 163 7.08 -11.99 -1.67
N ILE A 164 5.98 -11.25 -1.95
CA ILE A 164 4.60 -11.74 -1.80
C ILE A 164 4.35 -12.95 -2.72
N LEU A 165 4.73 -12.85 -4.00
CA LEU A 165 4.52 -13.95 -4.95
C LEU A 165 5.33 -15.21 -4.60
N GLU A 166 6.58 -15.05 -4.16
CA GLU A 166 7.53 -16.13 -3.88
C GLU A 166 7.43 -16.71 -2.45
N SER A 167 6.68 -16.07 -1.54
CA SER A 167 6.63 -16.46 -0.13
C SER A 167 6.02 -17.87 0.10
N PRO A 168 6.72 -18.79 0.78
CA PRO A 168 6.15 -20.11 1.08
C PRO A 168 5.15 -20.08 2.25
N VAL A 169 5.10 -19.01 3.05
CA VAL A 169 4.20 -18.94 4.24
C VAL A 169 2.81 -18.41 3.95
N LEU A 170 2.63 -17.58 2.90
CA LEU A 170 1.32 -16.95 2.64
C LEU A 170 0.26 -17.99 2.25
N ASP A 171 -0.75 -18.15 3.10
CA ASP A 171 -1.91 -19.02 2.86
C ASP A 171 -2.96 -18.32 1.97
N PHE A 172 -2.52 -17.92 0.77
CA PHE A 172 -3.34 -17.29 -0.26
C PHE A 172 -3.33 -18.17 -1.51
N ASP A 173 -4.48 -18.31 -2.17
CA ASP A 173 -4.54 -18.87 -3.51
C ASP A 173 -3.75 -18.01 -4.53
N SER A 174 -3.51 -18.57 -5.71
CA SER A 174 -2.68 -17.92 -6.74
C SER A 174 -3.27 -16.63 -7.30
N SER A 175 -4.60 -16.46 -7.30
CA SER A 175 -5.25 -15.23 -7.77
C SER A 175 -5.15 -14.14 -6.72
N MET A 176 -5.60 -14.42 -5.48
CA MET A 176 -5.48 -13.49 -4.35
C MET A 176 -4.03 -13.04 -4.17
N ARG A 177 -3.07 -13.98 -4.17
CA ARG A 177 -1.65 -13.66 -4.02
C ARG A 177 -1.13 -12.73 -5.12
N LEU A 178 -1.61 -12.90 -6.36
CA LEU A 178 -1.27 -12.01 -7.47
C LEU A 178 -1.87 -10.61 -7.28
N ILE A 179 -3.14 -10.53 -6.88
CA ILE A 179 -3.84 -9.26 -6.62
C ILE A 179 -3.16 -8.49 -5.46
N VAL A 180 -2.92 -9.13 -4.32
CA VAL A 180 -2.18 -8.57 -3.17
C VAL A 180 -0.80 -8.06 -3.60
N GLY A 181 -0.05 -8.87 -4.35
CA GLY A 181 1.27 -8.48 -4.87
C GLY A 181 1.21 -7.27 -5.82
N LEU A 182 0.20 -7.18 -6.69
CA LEU A 182 0.01 -6.05 -7.58
C LEU A 182 -0.42 -4.78 -6.85
N ILE A 183 -1.28 -4.88 -5.83
CA ILE A 183 -1.66 -3.73 -4.99
C ILE A 183 -0.41 -3.17 -4.29
N ALA A 184 0.39 -4.05 -3.67
CA ALA A 184 1.68 -3.69 -3.09
C ALA A 184 2.66 -3.10 -4.13
N ARG A 185 2.67 -3.58 -5.38
CA ARG A 185 3.48 -2.99 -6.48
C ARG A 185 3.07 -1.54 -6.78
N TYR A 186 1.77 -1.25 -6.79
CA TYR A 186 1.24 0.02 -7.27
C TYR A 186 1.03 1.09 -6.18
N HIS A 187 1.40 0.80 -4.92
CA HIS A 187 1.38 1.78 -3.81
C HIS A 187 2.21 3.05 -4.09
N ARG A 188 3.09 3.03 -5.11
CA ARG A 188 3.87 4.20 -5.56
C ARG A 188 4.27 4.10 -7.03
N LYS A 189 4.85 5.18 -7.55
CA LYS A 189 5.37 5.29 -8.94
C LYS A 189 4.25 5.03 -9.97
N ALA A 190 4.57 4.34 -11.06
CA ALA A 190 3.69 4.19 -12.22
C ALA A 190 2.32 3.60 -11.85
N LEU A 191 1.28 4.08 -12.51
CA LEU A 191 -0.08 3.58 -12.35
C LEU A 191 -0.25 2.19 -13.01
N PRO A 192 -1.30 1.44 -12.67
CA PRO A 192 -1.62 0.17 -13.32
C PRO A 192 -1.90 0.38 -14.83
N ASP A 193 -1.02 -0.13 -15.69
CA ASP A 193 -1.13 -0.09 -17.16
C ASP A 193 -1.07 -1.52 -17.71
N ALA A 194 -2.19 -2.04 -18.20
CA ALA A 194 -2.28 -3.40 -18.71
C ALA A 194 -1.57 -3.57 -20.07
N ALA A 195 -1.40 -2.50 -20.84
CA ALA A 195 -0.64 -2.56 -22.09
C ALA A 195 0.88 -2.70 -21.85
N ARG A 196 1.36 -2.39 -20.64
CA ARG A 196 2.79 -2.46 -20.26
C ARG A 196 3.12 -3.50 -19.19
N HIS A 197 2.17 -3.89 -18.35
CA HIS A 197 2.41 -4.74 -17.20
C HIS A 197 1.70 -6.09 -17.37
N GLN A 198 2.40 -7.09 -17.92
CA GLN A 198 1.85 -8.41 -18.25
C GLN A 198 1.11 -9.10 -17.09
N ARG A 199 1.60 -8.96 -15.84
CA ARG A 199 0.96 -9.51 -14.64
C ARG A 199 -0.41 -8.88 -14.31
N LEU A 200 -0.65 -7.65 -14.73
CA LEU A 200 -1.96 -7.01 -14.63
C LEU A 200 -2.85 -7.44 -15.80
N ALA A 201 -2.29 -7.57 -17.00
CA ALA A 201 -3.00 -8.01 -18.20
C ALA A 201 -3.44 -9.48 -18.17
N SER A 202 -2.89 -10.29 -17.26
CA SER A 202 -3.32 -11.68 -17.03
C SER A 202 -4.53 -11.81 -16.08
N LEU A 203 -4.95 -10.71 -15.45
CA LEU A 203 -6.19 -10.65 -14.67
C LEU A 203 -7.35 -10.27 -15.58
N ASP A 204 -8.56 -10.72 -15.24
CA ASP A 204 -9.77 -10.25 -15.92
C ASP A 204 -10.07 -8.77 -15.59
N ASP A 205 -11.05 -8.18 -16.29
CA ASP A 205 -11.37 -6.76 -16.14
C ASP A 205 -11.91 -6.40 -14.74
N ALA A 206 -12.51 -7.36 -14.02
CA ALA A 206 -13.02 -7.15 -12.67
C ALA A 206 -11.85 -7.11 -11.67
N ASP A 207 -10.96 -8.11 -11.70
CA ASP A 207 -9.76 -8.16 -10.86
C ASP A 207 -8.80 -6.99 -11.17
N GLN A 208 -8.68 -6.58 -12.44
CA GLN A 208 -7.97 -5.34 -12.79
C GLN A 208 -8.62 -4.10 -12.17
N GLY A 209 -9.96 -4.05 -12.09
CA GLY A 209 -10.71 -3.01 -11.40
C GLY A 209 -10.40 -2.99 -9.89
N THR A 210 -10.45 -4.15 -9.24
CA THR A 210 -10.09 -4.34 -7.83
C THR A 210 -8.66 -3.88 -7.55
N VAL A 211 -7.67 -4.30 -8.34
CA VAL A 211 -6.28 -3.84 -8.19
C VAL A 211 -6.17 -2.32 -8.31
N ARG A 212 -6.88 -1.68 -9.24
CA ARG A 212 -6.84 -0.20 -9.42
C ARG A 212 -7.44 0.52 -8.21
N LEU A 213 -8.59 0.07 -7.71
CA LEU A 213 -9.24 0.71 -6.57
C LEU A 213 -8.43 0.51 -5.29
N LEU A 214 -8.08 -0.74 -4.96
CA LEU A 214 -7.39 -1.06 -3.71
C LEU A 214 -5.99 -0.45 -3.67
N ALA A 215 -5.26 -0.43 -4.79
CA ALA A 215 -3.99 0.32 -4.88
C ALA A 215 -4.22 1.84 -4.77
N GLY A 216 -5.32 2.38 -5.30
CA GLY A 216 -5.67 3.79 -5.13
C GLY A 216 -5.92 4.16 -3.66
N ILE A 217 -6.65 3.33 -2.93
CA ILE A 217 -6.89 3.49 -1.49
C ILE A 217 -5.56 3.40 -0.73
N LEU A 218 -4.75 2.37 -0.98
CA LEU A 218 -3.45 2.19 -0.34
C LEU A 218 -2.49 3.37 -0.59
N ARG A 219 -2.41 3.87 -1.83
CA ARG A 219 -1.59 5.06 -2.15
C ARG A 219 -2.00 6.28 -1.34
N THR A 220 -3.30 6.48 -1.17
CA THR A 220 -3.87 7.60 -0.41
C THR A 220 -3.58 7.44 1.09
N ALA A 221 -3.74 6.23 1.63
CA ALA A 221 -3.43 5.89 3.02
C ALA A 221 -1.95 6.07 3.39
N ASP A 222 -1.03 5.60 2.53
CA ASP A 222 0.42 5.86 2.66
C ASP A 222 0.71 7.37 2.61
N GLY A 223 0.03 8.13 1.75
CA GLY A 223 0.14 9.60 1.74
C GLY A 223 -0.31 10.25 3.06
N LEU A 224 -1.37 9.73 3.69
CA LEU A 224 -1.88 10.19 4.98
C LEU A 224 -0.97 9.87 6.17
N ASP A 225 0.00 8.97 6.03
CA ASP A 225 1.11 8.79 6.98
C ASP A 225 2.47 9.07 6.33
N GLY A 226 2.51 10.00 5.35
CA GLY A 226 3.72 10.28 4.58
C GLY A 226 4.90 10.88 5.35
N SER A 227 4.77 11.11 6.67
CA SER A 227 5.88 11.46 7.58
C SER A 227 6.27 10.34 8.56
N HIS A 228 5.54 9.22 8.59
CA HIS A 228 5.75 8.09 9.51
C HIS A 228 5.64 8.51 11.00
N ARG A 229 4.76 9.48 11.28
CA ARG A 229 4.55 10.06 12.64
C ARG A 229 3.17 9.72 13.21
N ASN A 230 2.32 9.00 12.48
CA ASN A 230 0.97 8.60 12.91
C ASN A 230 0.09 9.80 13.34
N VAL A 231 0.27 10.97 12.73
CA VAL A 231 -0.44 12.20 13.16
C VAL A 231 -1.93 12.17 12.83
N VAL A 232 -2.34 11.46 11.77
CA VAL A 232 -3.76 11.27 11.41
C VAL A 232 -4.40 10.25 12.35
N ASN A 233 -5.38 10.68 13.14
CA ASN A 233 -6.00 9.87 14.21
C ASN A 233 -7.50 9.57 13.97
N ALA A 234 -8.14 10.30 13.05
CA ALA A 234 -9.54 10.14 12.69
C ALA A 234 -9.76 10.47 11.20
N LEU A 235 -10.70 9.80 10.55
CA LEU A 235 -11.00 10.00 9.12
C LEU A 235 -12.50 10.06 8.86
N ARG A 236 -12.89 10.91 7.90
CA ARG A 236 -14.20 10.90 7.27
C ARG A 236 -14.06 11.01 5.76
N VAL A 237 -14.80 10.20 5.02
CA VAL A 237 -14.96 10.31 3.57
C VAL A 237 -16.37 10.79 3.25
N ASP A 238 -16.48 11.84 2.45
CA ASP A 238 -17.73 12.29 1.85
C ASP A 238 -17.56 12.26 0.33
N ALA A 239 -18.31 11.38 -0.34
CA ALA A 239 -18.21 11.15 -1.78
C ALA A 239 -19.50 11.52 -2.50
N ASP A 240 -19.40 12.36 -3.52
CA ASP A 240 -20.49 12.70 -4.45
C ASP A 240 -20.13 12.27 -5.89
N LYS A 241 -20.91 12.71 -6.89
CA LYS A 241 -20.73 12.33 -8.30
C LYS A 241 -19.49 12.96 -8.96
N ALA A 242 -18.93 14.02 -8.39
CA ALA A 242 -17.81 14.79 -8.94
C ALA A 242 -16.56 14.74 -8.07
N GLN A 243 -16.72 14.55 -6.75
CA GLN A 243 -15.63 14.66 -5.77
C GLN A 243 -15.68 13.56 -4.71
N VAL A 244 -14.49 13.13 -4.29
CA VAL A 244 -14.25 12.44 -3.02
C VAL A 244 -13.50 13.41 -2.11
N ARG A 245 -14.09 13.74 -0.96
CA ARG A 245 -13.47 14.58 0.07
C ARG A 245 -13.08 13.69 1.24
N ILE A 246 -11.80 13.73 1.60
CA ILE A 246 -11.29 13.11 2.82
C ILE A 246 -11.05 14.24 3.83
N THR A 247 -11.65 14.13 5.01
CA THR A 247 -11.39 15.04 6.13
C THR A 247 -10.70 14.24 7.23
N CYS A 248 -9.56 14.75 7.71
CA CYS A 248 -8.70 14.06 8.66
C CYS A 248 -8.61 14.84 9.97
N GLY A 249 -8.78 14.17 11.11
CA GLY A 249 -8.38 14.69 12.41
C GLY A 249 -6.89 14.43 12.62
N VAL A 250 -6.12 15.45 12.99
CA VAL A 250 -4.67 15.33 13.22
C VAL A 250 -4.21 15.80 14.59
N THR A 251 -3.23 15.10 15.14
CA THR A 251 -2.47 15.51 16.33
C THR A 251 -1.34 16.46 15.91
N GLY A 252 -1.58 17.76 15.98
CA GLY A 252 -0.60 18.79 15.60
C GLY A 252 -0.73 19.26 14.15
N ASP A 253 0.39 19.41 13.44
CA ASP A 253 0.42 19.81 12.03
C ASP A 253 0.37 18.60 11.10
N GLY A 254 -0.68 18.58 10.27
CA GLY A 254 -0.97 17.56 9.25
C GLY A 254 -0.86 18.05 7.80
N THR A 255 -0.21 19.20 7.57
CA THR A 255 -0.10 19.83 6.23
C THR A 255 0.64 18.92 5.25
N TRP A 256 1.70 18.23 5.70
CA TRP A 256 2.47 17.31 4.88
C TRP A 256 1.65 16.09 4.45
N GLU A 257 0.91 15.49 5.38
CA GLU A 257 0.04 14.35 5.17
C GLU A 257 -1.10 14.70 4.21
N GLN A 258 -1.63 15.93 4.29
CA GLN A 258 -2.62 16.46 3.35
C GLN A 258 -2.05 16.53 1.92
N GLU A 259 -0.94 17.24 1.72
CA GLU A 259 -0.29 17.39 0.40
C GLU A 259 0.13 16.04 -0.19
N ARG A 260 0.64 15.13 0.66
CA ARG A 260 1.05 13.78 0.25
C ARG A 260 -0.14 12.93 -0.15
N ALA A 261 -1.22 12.93 0.62
CA ALA A 261 -2.42 12.17 0.29
C ALA A 261 -3.11 12.68 -0.99
N GLU A 262 -3.18 14.01 -1.21
CA GLU A 262 -3.67 14.57 -2.47
C GLU A 262 -2.78 14.18 -3.66
N SER A 263 -1.45 14.26 -3.50
CA SER A 263 -0.51 13.92 -4.58
C SER A 263 -0.47 12.42 -4.89
N LYS A 264 -0.61 11.53 -3.90
CA LYS A 264 -0.56 10.07 -4.09
C LYS A 264 -1.92 9.45 -4.44
N GLY A 265 -3.02 10.13 -4.14
CA GLY A 265 -4.38 9.68 -4.48
C GLY A 265 -4.76 9.83 -5.95
N ASP A 266 -3.80 10.12 -6.84
CA ASP A 266 -3.95 10.20 -8.29
C ASP A 266 -4.68 8.98 -8.89
N LEU A 267 -4.31 7.78 -8.45
CA LEU A 267 -4.94 6.53 -8.88
C LEU A 267 -6.38 6.40 -8.37
N LEU A 268 -6.66 6.81 -7.14
CA LEU A 268 -8.02 6.72 -6.57
C LEU A 268 -8.97 7.68 -7.31
N ALA A 269 -8.51 8.91 -7.55
CA ALA A 269 -9.22 9.91 -8.32
C ALA A 269 -9.53 9.42 -9.75
N ALA A 270 -8.52 8.85 -10.43
CA ALA A 270 -8.68 8.30 -11.78
C ALA A 270 -9.64 7.09 -11.81
N THR A 271 -9.53 6.17 -10.85
CA THR A 271 -10.34 4.94 -10.79
C THR A 271 -11.80 5.24 -10.51
N LEU A 272 -12.09 6.19 -9.61
CA LEU A 272 -13.46 6.61 -9.28
C LEU A 272 -14.05 7.63 -10.27
N ASN A 273 -13.24 8.12 -11.22
CA ASN A 273 -13.54 9.24 -12.13
C ASN A 273 -14.07 10.48 -11.37
N ARG A 274 -13.41 10.83 -10.26
CA ARG A 274 -13.80 11.91 -9.35
C ARG A 274 -12.56 12.68 -8.90
N ARG A 275 -12.69 13.98 -8.66
CA ARG A 275 -11.62 14.76 -8.03
C ARG A 275 -11.42 14.26 -6.58
N LEU A 276 -10.19 13.98 -6.18
CA LEU A 276 -9.84 13.80 -4.77
C LEU A 276 -9.44 15.16 -4.16
N THR A 277 -9.84 15.40 -2.91
CA THR A 277 -9.24 16.44 -2.05
C THR A 277 -9.13 15.95 -0.63
N VAL A 278 -8.09 16.38 0.07
CA VAL A 278 -7.84 16.03 1.48
C VAL A 278 -7.81 17.32 2.30
N GLN A 279 -8.40 17.29 3.49
CA GLN A 279 -8.34 18.39 4.45
C GLN A 279 -7.99 17.86 5.85
N CYS A 280 -6.79 18.16 6.32
CA CYS A 280 -6.37 17.88 7.69
C CYS A 280 -6.80 19.04 8.60
N MET A 281 -7.40 18.71 9.74
CA MET A 281 -7.82 19.68 10.76
C MET A 281 -7.22 19.29 12.10
N PRO A 282 -6.63 20.23 12.87
CA PRO A 282 -6.21 19.98 14.24
C PRO A 282 -7.39 19.46 15.08
N GLY A 283 -7.12 18.45 15.92
CA GLY A 283 -8.07 17.94 16.94
C GLY A 283 -8.36 18.94 18.05
#